data_AF-A0A5E4G7J3-F1
#
_entry.id   AF-A0A5E4G7J3-F1
#
_cell.length_a   1.000
_cell.length_b   1.000
_cell.length_c   1.000
_cell.angle_alpha   90.00
_cell.angle_beta   90.00
_cell.angle_gamma   90.00
#
_symmetry.space_group_name_H-M   'P 1'
#
loop_
_entity.id
_entity.type
_entity.pdbx_description
1 polymer ?
#
loop_
_entity_poly.entity_id
_entity_poly.type
_entity_poly.pdbx_seq_one_letter_code
_entity_poly.pdbx_strand_id
1 'polypeptide(L)'
;NLTKLTLRSFGGVKDDDIKVLEKLPSLRMLFACFGEFPASLVCSEGGFPFLEFLSLALVEFKEWKVEKGAMPSLCRLHIEHCLYLKALPDGLQHITTLKELTITSMLPEFYRRLREGG
;
A
#
# COMPACT_ATOMS: atom_id res chain seq x y z
N ASN A 1 -10.44 6.48 19.33
CA ASN A 1 -9.59 6.75 18.16
C ASN A 1 -9.00 5.46 17.63
N LEU A 2 -9.39 5.05 16.42
CA LEU A 2 -8.91 3.83 15.79
C LEU A 2 -7.51 4.09 15.19
N THR A 3 -6.47 3.44 15.74
CA THR A 3 -5.08 3.62 15.30
C THR A 3 -4.52 2.43 14.53
N LYS A 4 -5.13 1.26 14.67
CA LYS A 4 -4.75 0.04 13.96
C LYS A 4 -5.99 -0.56 13.33
N LEU A 5 -5.89 -0.88 12.04
CA LEU A 5 -6.90 -1.64 11.32
C LEU A 5 -6.26 -2.87 10.70
N THR A 6 -6.97 -3.99 10.77
CA THR A 6 -6.61 -5.23 10.08
C THR A 6 -7.77 -5.66 9.22
N LEU A 7 -7.55 -5.72 7.90
CA LEU A 7 -8.46 -6.28 6.91
C LEU A 7 -8.00 -7.69 6.59
N ARG A 8 -8.88 -8.68 6.75
CA ARG A 8 -8.60 -10.09 6.47
C ARG A 8 -9.74 -10.71 5.69
N SER A 9 -9.43 -11.54 4.70
CA SER A 9 -10.44 -12.31 3.95
C SER A 9 -11.52 -11.40 3.35
N PHE A 10 -11.08 -10.33 2.67
CA PHE A 10 -11.95 -9.31 2.11
C PHE A 10 -11.94 -9.34 0.58
N GLY A 11 -12.99 -8.83 -0.07
CA GLY A 11 -13.05 -8.73 -1.53
C GLY A 11 -14.18 -7.80 -1.96
N GLY A 12 -14.22 -7.46 -3.25
CA GLY A 12 -15.21 -6.52 -3.78
C GLY A 12 -15.04 -5.08 -3.28
N VAL A 13 -13.84 -4.72 -2.80
CA VAL A 13 -13.50 -3.36 -2.38
C VAL A 13 -13.53 -2.45 -3.60
N LYS A 14 -14.27 -1.35 -3.51
CA LYS A 14 -14.40 -0.34 -4.55
C LYS A 14 -13.51 0.86 -4.23
N ASP A 15 -13.29 1.72 -5.22
CA ASP A 15 -12.51 2.95 -5.03
C ASP A 15 -13.09 3.85 -3.92
N ASP A 16 -14.41 3.89 -3.77
CA ASP A 16 -15.06 4.67 -2.71
C ASP A 16 -14.77 4.13 -1.32
N ASP A 17 -14.60 2.82 -1.16
CA ASP A 17 -14.20 2.21 0.11
C ASP A 17 -12.77 2.63 0.50
N ILE A 18 -11.86 2.72 -0.49
CA ILE A 18 -10.49 3.22 -0.29
C ILE A 18 -10.51 4.70 0.12
N LYS A 19 -11.38 5.51 -0.49
CA LYS A 19 -11.55 6.93 -0.10
C LYS A 19 -12.07 7.11 1.32
N VAL A 20 -12.86 6.17 1.84
CA VAL A 20 -13.25 6.18 3.26
C VAL A 20 -12.07 5.76 4.13
N LEU A 21 -11.36 4.70 3.74
CA LEU A 21 -10.24 4.15 4.49
C LEU A 21 -9.08 5.15 4.65
N GLU A 22 -8.74 5.89 3.60
CA GLU A 22 -7.64 6.87 3.61
C GLU A 22 -7.93 8.11 4.47
N LYS A 23 -9.21 8.37 4.78
CA LYS A 23 -9.64 9.52 5.60
C LYS A 23 -9.69 9.22 7.09
N LEU A 24 -9.37 8.00 7.52
CA LEU A 24 -9.41 7.64 8.93
C LEU A 24 -8.40 8.50 9.74
N PRO A 25 -8.87 9.39 10.63
CA PRO A 25 -8.09 10.54 11.11
C PRO A 25 -7.04 10.18 12.17
N SER A 26 -6.96 8.92 12.59
CA SER A 26 -5.98 8.48 13.58
C SER A 26 -5.31 7.17 13.18
N LEU A 27 -5.55 6.67 11.96
CA LEU A 27 -5.03 5.39 11.54
C LEU A 27 -3.51 5.48 11.34
N ARG A 28 -2.77 4.70 12.13
CA ARG A 28 -1.31 4.63 12.11
C ARG A 28 -0.79 3.31 11.55
N MET A 29 -1.58 2.24 11.65
CA MET A 29 -1.19 0.93 11.16
C MET A 29 -2.33 0.29 10.36
N LEU A 30 -2.03 -0.12 9.13
CA LEU A 30 -2.95 -0.85 8.27
C LEU A 30 -2.31 -2.18 7.86
N PHE A 31 -2.98 -3.26 8.22
CA PHE A 31 -2.63 -4.61 7.80
C PHE A 31 -3.72 -5.13 6.89
N ALA A 32 -3.40 -5.45 5.65
CA ALA A 32 -4.33 -6.08 4.72
C ALA A 32 -3.78 -7.46 4.36
N CYS A 33 -4.60 -8.51 4.57
CA CYS A 33 -4.22 -9.86 4.21
C CYS A 33 -5.35 -10.68 3.61
N PHE A 34 -5.02 -11.59 2.68
CA PHE A 34 -5.99 -12.45 2.01
C PHE A 34 -7.17 -11.66 1.45
N GLY A 35 -6.93 -10.75 0.50
CA GLY A 35 -8.05 -10.00 -0.05
C GLY A 35 -7.80 -9.27 -1.35
N GLU A 36 -8.87 -8.75 -1.91
CA GLU A 36 -8.88 -8.13 -3.25
C GLU A 36 -9.18 -6.63 -3.13
N PHE A 37 -8.23 -5.82 -3.58
CA PHE A 37 -8.40 -4.39 -3.76
C PHE A 37 -8.85 -4.08 -5.19
N PRO A 38 -9.29 -2.84 -5.49
CA PRO A 38 -9.46 -2.40 -6.87
C PRO A 38 -8.22 -2.71 -7.71
N ALA A 39 -8.42 -3.06 -8.99
CA ALA A 39 -7.33 -3.43 -9.89
C ALA A 39 -6.22 -2.35 -9.96
N SER A 40 -6.61 -1.08 -9.83
CA SER A 40 -5.71 0.05 -9.62
C SER A 40 -5.95 0.63 -8.23
N LEU A 41 -5.05 0.33 -7.29
CA LEU A 41 -5.09 0.89 -5.94
C LEU A 41 -4.50 2.30 -5.98
N VAL A 42 -5.29 3.31 -5.61
CA VAL A 42 -4.85 4.70 -5.56
C VAL A 42 -4.81 5.18 -4.12
N CYS A 43 -3.67 5.69 -3.68
CA CYS A 43 -3.53 6.48 -2.46
C CYS A 43 -3.52 7.96 -2.86
N SER A 44 -4.59 8.67 -2.55
CA SER A 44 -4.84 10.04 -3.02
C SER A 44 -3.95 11.06 -2.30
N GLU A 45 -3.74 12.23 -2.91
CA GLU A 45 -3.11 13.37 -2.22
C GLU A 45 -3.83 13.66 -0.88
N GLY A 46 -3.06 13.78 0.20
CA GLY A 46 -3.58 13.98 1.56
C GLY A 46 -4.22 12.73 2.20
N GLY A 47 -4.33 11.62 1.47
CA GLY A 47 -4.80 10.34 1.99
C GLY A 47 -3.81 9.71 2.97
N PHE A 48 -4.35 9.02 3.99
CA PHE A 48 -3.58 8.34 5.04
C PHE A 48 -2.57 9.25 5.76
N PRO A 49 -2.99 10.42 6.29
CA PRO A 49 -2.07 11.45 6.79
C PRO A 49 -1.16 10.98 7.93
N PHE A 50 -1.62 10.04 8.76
CA PHE A 50 -0.90 9.55 9.94
C PHE A 50 -0.46 8.09 9.83
N LEU A 51 -0.58 7.47 8.65
CA LEU A 51 -0.23 6.05 8.49
C LEU A 51 1.29 5.90 8.58
N GLU A 52 1.76 5.13 9.55
CA GLU A 52 3.18 4.89 9.84
C GLU A 52 3.64 3.51 9.37
N PHE A 53 2.73 2.53 9.34
CA PHE A 53 3.00 1.18 8.88
C PHE A 53 1.89 0.66 7.98
N LEU A 54 2.25 0.32 6.74
CA LEU A 54 1.42 -0.41 5.79
C LEU A 54 1.99 -1.81 5.57
N SER A 55 1.16 -2.83 5.76
CA SER A 55 1.47 -4.22 5.46
C SER A 55 0.45 -4.79 4.49
N LEU A 56 0.91 -5.21 3.31
CA LEU A 56 0.13 -5.84 2.25
C LEU A 56 0.64 -7.27 2.08
N ALA A 57 -0.15 -8.27 2.47
CA ALA A 57 0.25 -9.67 2.39
C ALA A 57 -0.82 -10.52 1.72
N LEU A 58 -0.50 -11.28 0.66
CA LEU A 58 -1.50 -12.12 -0.02
C LEU A 58 -2.73 -11.31 -0.47
N VAL A 59 -2.52 -10.11 -1.00
CA VAL A 59 -3.59 -9.26 -1.54
C VAL A 59 -3.45 -9.10 -3.05
N GLU A 60 -4.59 -8.94 -3.72
CA GLU A 60 -4.67 -8.84 -5.18
C GLU A 60 -4.97 -7.41 -5.62
N PHE A 61 -4.07 -6.86 -6.45
CA PHE A 61 -4.20 -5.60 -7.17
C PHE A 61 -3.08 -5.55 -8.23
N LYS A 62 -3.33 -4.87 -9.36
CA LYS A 62 -2.40 -4.90 -10.52
C LYS A 62 -1.48 -3.69 -10.55
N GLU A 63 -2.06 -2.54 -10.26
CA GLU A 63 -1.40 -1.24 -10.31
C GLU A 63 -1.54 -0.55 -8.98
N TRP A 64 -0.48 0.15 -8.58
CA TRP A 64 -0.46 0.93 -7.36
C TRP A 64 0.01 2.33 -7.69
N LYS A 65 -0.84 3.31 -7.42
CA LYS A 65 -0.55 4.73 -7.59
C LYS A 65 -0.51 5.38 -6.22
N VAL A 66 0.60 6.06 -5.94
CA VAL A 66 0.74 6.92 -4.76
C VAL A 66 0.89 8.34 -5.27
N GLU A 67 -0.10 9.18 -4.99
CA GLU A 67 -0.05 10.58 -5.41
C GLU A 67 0.90 11.38 -4.52
N LYS A 68 1.42 12.48 -5.04
CA LYS A 68 2.29 13.37 -4.27
C LYS A 68 1.51 13.88 -3.05
N GLY A 69 2.09 13.75 -1.86
CA GLY A 69 1.44 14.13 -0.60
C GLY A 69 0.56 13.05 0.03
N ALA A 70 0.41 11.87 -0.59
CA ALA A 70 -0.18 10.71 0.06
C ALA A 70 0.76 10.10 1.10
N MET A 71 0.21 9.55 2.18
CA MET A 71 0.93 8.80 3.21
C MET A 71 2.20 9.53 3.75
N PRO A 72 2.14 10.82 4.11
CA PRO A 72 3.33 11.60 4.45
C PRO A 72 4.09 11.09 5.69
N SER A 73 3.42 10.31 6.55
CA SER A 73 3.99 9.76 7.80
C SER A 73 4.52 8.33 7.66
N LEU A 74 4.46 7.72 6.47
CA LEU A 74 4.74 6.29 6.29
C LEU A 74 6.22 5.99 6.54
N CYS A 75 6.48 5.22 7.59
CA CYS A 75 7.84 4.86 8.01
C CYS A 75 8.23 3.45 7.58
N ARG A 76 7.25 2.54 7.46
CA ARG A 76 7.49 1.13 7.15
C ARG A 76 6.48 0.63 6.13
N LEU A 77 6.98 -0.08 5.13
CA LEU A 77 6.19 -0.73 4.10
C LEU A 77 6.60 -2.21 4.00
N HIS A 78 5.63 -3.09 4.23
CA HIS A 78 5.79 -4.54 4.03
C HIS A 78 4.90 -5.01 2.89
N ILE A 79 5.50 -5.69 1.91
CA ILE A 79 4.81 -6.30 0.77
C ILE A 79 5.22 -7.77 0.71
N GLU A 80 4.24 -8.66 0.74
CA GLU A 80 4.48 -10.09 0.73
C GLU A 80 3.46 -10.81 -0.15
N HIS A 81 3.95 -11.59 -1.12
CA HIS A 81 3.09 -12.47 -1.92
C HIS A 81 1.91 -11.73 -2.61
N CYS A 82 2.14 -10.52 -3.09
CA CYS A 82 1.18 -9.74 -3.89
C CYS A 82 1.43 -10.01 -5.38
N LEU A 83 1.10 -11.21 -5.86
CA LEU A 83 1.59 -11.74 -7.15
C LEU A 83 1.10 -10.97 -8.40
N TYR A 84 0.02 -10.20 -8.29
CA TYR A 84 -0.49 -9.37 -9.40
C TYR A 84 0.13 -7.98 -9.48
N LEU A 85 0.78 -7.51 -8.41
CA LEU A 85 1.41 -6.21 -8.36
C LEU A 85 2.63 -6.22 -9.29
N LYS A 86 2.63 -5.33 -10.29
CA LYS A 86 3.65 -5.34 -11.35
C LYS A 86 4.94 -4.59 -10.99
N ALA A 87 4.85 -3.55 -10.18
CA ALA A 87 5.97 -2.68 -9.79
C ALA A 87 5.60 -1.88 -8.55
N LEU A 88 6.60 -1.27 -7.90
CA LEU A 88 6.35 -0.24 -6.89
C LEU A 88 5.83 1.05 -7.56
N PRO A 89 5.01 1.85 -6.87
CA PRO A 89 4.64 3.17 -7.34
C PRO A 89 5.83 4.11 -7.35
N ASP A 90 6.04 4.84 -8.45
CA ASP A 90 7.01 5.95 -8.50
C ASP A 90 6.75 6.98 -7.40
N GLY A 91 5.49 7.12 -6.96
CA GLY A 91 5.09 8.02 -5.89
C GLY A 91 5.74 7.74 -4.53
N LEU A 92 6.25 6.53 -4.30
CA LEU A 92 7.00 6.22 -3.07
C LEU A 92 8.25 7.09 -2.91
N GLN A 93 8.84 7.58 -4.01
CA GLN A 93 10.00 8.49 -3.96
C GLN A 93 9.71 9.81 -3.22
N HIS A 94 8.43 10.21 -3.12
CA HIS A 94 8.01 11.42 -2.43
C HIS A 94 7.83 11.20 -0.92
N ILE A 95 7.84 9.96 -0.44
CA ILE A 95 7.67 9.60 0.97
C ILE A 95 9.06 9.59 1.62
N THR A 96 9.55 10.77 1.99
CA THR A 96 10.88 10.95 2.61
C THR A 96 10.98 10.38 4.02
N THR A 97 9.85 10.01 4.63
CA THR A 97 9.77 9.40 5.97
C THR A 97 9.96 7.88 5.95
N LEU A 98 9.96 7.24 4.78
CA LEU A 98 10.08 5.79 4.63
C LEU A 98 11.49 5.33 5.03
N LYS A 99 11.57 4.48 6.06
CA LYS A 99 12.84 3.97 6.62
C LYS A 99 13.05 2.49 6.33
N GLU A 100 11.97 1.73 6.23
CA GLU A 100 12.02 0.28 6.02
C GLU A 100 11.09 -0.11 4.88
N LEU A 101 11.65 -0.80 3.90
CA LEU A 101 10.92 -1.45 2.82
C LEU A 101 11.28 -2.93 2.81
N THR A 102 10.30 -3.77 3.11
CA THR A 102 10.43 -5.23 3.08
C THR A 102 9.57 -5.79 1.96
N ILE A 103 10.21 -6.50 1.02
CA ILE A 103 9.54 -7.14 -0.11
C ILE A 103 9.93 -8.61 -0.16
N THR A 104 8.98 -9.50 0.05
CA THR A 104 9.23 -10.95 0.13
C THR A 104 8.21 -11.73 -0.71
N SER A 105 8.60 -12.93 -1.16
CA SER A 105 7.70 -13.87 -1.82
C SER A 105 6.97 -13.31 -3.05
N MET A 106 7.60 -12.40 -3.79
CA MET A 106 7.07 -11.83 -5.04
C MET A 106 7.54 -12.65 -6.26
N LEU A 107 6.88 -12.46 -7.42
CA LEU A 107 7.31 -13.07 -8.67
C LEU A 107 8.71 -12.57 -9.10
N PRO A 108 9.55 -13.40 -9.74
CA PRO A 108 10.88 -13.00 -10.23
C PRO A 108 10.85 -11.74 -11.12
N GLU A 109 9.82 -11.58 -11.94
CA GLU A 109 9.63 -10.43 -12.83
C GLU A 109 9.48 -9.11 -12.06
N PHE A 110 8.90 -9.16 -10.85
CA PHE A 110 8.78 -7.98 -9.98
C PHE A 110 10.17 -7.52 -9.54
N TYR A 111 11.01 -8.45 -9.08
CA TYR A 111 12.38 -8.13 -8.66
C TYR A 111 13.25 -7.66 -9.83
N ARG A 112 13.02 -8.15 -11.05
CA ARG A 112 13.71 -7.65 -12.25
C ARG A 112 13.39 -6.16 -12.49
N ARG A 113 12.11 -5.78 -12.45
CA ARG A 113 11.67 -4.39 -12.64
C ARG A 113 12.17 -3.47 -11.53
N LEU A 114 12.22 -3.96 -10.29
CA LEU A 114 12.75 -3.20 -9.16
C LEU A 114 14.22 -2.78 -9.37
N ARG A 115 15.03 -3.60 -10.06
CA ARG A 115 16.43 -3.30 -10.36
C ARG A 115 16.62 -2.36 -11.55
N GLU A 116 15.66 -2.31 -12.47
CA GLU A 116 15.72 -1.50 -13.69
C GLU A 116 15.32 -0.03 -13.45
N GLY A 117 14.59 0.25 -12.36
CA GLY A 117 14.16 1.60 -11.95
C GLY A 117 14.90 2.18 -10.76
N GLY A 118 16.09 1.66 -10.44
CA GLY A 118 16.98 2.16 -9.37
C GLY A 118 18.15 2.97 -9.91
#